data_AF-A0A1F6TN77-F1
#
_entry.id   AF-A0A1F6TN77-F1
#
_cell.length_a   1.000
_cell.length_b   1.000
_cell.length_c   1.000
_cell.angle_alpha   90.00
_cell.angle_beta   90.00
_cell.angle_gamma   90.00
#
_symmetry.space_group_name_H-M   'P 1'
#
loop_
_entity.id
_entity.type
_entity.pdbx_description
1 polymer ?
#
loop_
_entity_poly.entity_id
_entity_poly.type
_entity_poly.pdbx_seq_one_letter_code
_entity_poly.pdbx_strand_id
1 'polypeptide(L)' 'MTLEQEATATLKDGSTVLLRFVNPCDKTCIARGFDQLSARSRHLRFFSPINKLSPAQRTYLTKIVSAHWGVHAPIQ' A
#
# COMPACT_ATOMS: atom_id res chain seq x y z
N MET A 1 13.78 1.28 -16.99
CA MET A 1 13.68 2.71 -16.67
C MET A 1 12.78 2.81 -15.44
N THR A 2 13.39 2.79 -14.26
CA THR A 2 12.68 2.69 -12.96
C THR A 2 12.27 4.09 -12.54
N LEU A 3 10.97 4.31 -12.36
CA LEU A 3 10.47 5.58 -11.82
C LEU A 3 10.56 5.51 -10.30
N GLU A 4 11.66 6.02 -9.77
CA GLU A 4 11.96 6.25 -8.35
C GLU A 4 11.06 7.38 -7.78
N GLN A 5 9.75 7.23 -7.85
CA GLN A 5 8.83 8.21 -7.28
C GLN A 5 8.59 7.86 -5.81
N GLU A 6 9.47 8.38 -4.97
CA GLU A 6 9.30 8.41 -3.53
C GLU A 6 9.07 9.86 -3.07
N ALA A 7 8.19 10.05 -2.11
CA ALA A 7 7.92 11.33 -1.48
C ALA A 7 7.90 11.17 0.03
N THR A 8 8.37 12.18 0.76
CA THR A 8 8.26 12.22 2.21
C THR A 8 7.11 13.13 2.61
N ALA A 9 6.33 12.73 3.63
CA ALA A 9 5.25 13.54 4.18
C ALA A 9 5.29 13.53 5.70
N THR A 10 4.86 14.64 6.32
CA THR A 10 4.68 14.74 7.77
C THR A 10 3.19 14.61 8.09
N LEU A 11 2.85 13.66 8.94
CA LEU A 11 1.49 13.45 9.43
C LEU A 11 1.13 14.50 10.49
N LYS A 12 -0.17 14.59 10.80
CA LYS A 12 -0.68 15.57 11.79
C LYS A 12 -0.11 15.39 13.20
N ASP A 13 0.34 14.18 13.53
CA ASP A 13 0.98 13.86 14.80
C ASP A 13 2.49 14.18 14.81
N GLY A 14 3.01 14.79 13.73
CA GLY A 14 4.42 15.13 13.58
C GLY A 14 5.30 13.99 13.07
N SER A 15 4.77 12.78 12.92
CA SER A 15 5.54 11.65 12.38
C SER A 15 5.83 11.81 10.89
N THR A 16 7.03 11.39 10.47
CA THR A 16 7.45 11.41 9.06
C THR A 16 7.24 10.05 8.41
N VAL A 17 6.61 10.03 7.23
CA VAL A 17 6.36 8.81 6.45
C VAL A 17 6.94 8.92 5.04
N LEU A 18 7.39 7.78 4.52
CA LEU A 18 7.78 7.60 3.12
C LEU A 18 6.59 7.08 2.33
N LEU A 19 6.21 7.82 1.29
CA LEU A 19 5.21 7.45 0.29
C LEU A 19 5.96 6.96 -0.95
N ARG A 20 5.71 5.71 -1.34
CA ARG A 20 6.29 5.11 -2.54
C ARG A 20 5.35 4.06 -3.12
N PHE A 21 5.59 3.66 -4.36
CA PHE A 21 4.89 2.54 -4.94
C PHE A 21 5.16 1.24 -4.18
N VAL A 22 4.10 0.44 -4.03
CA VAL A 22 4.20 -0.93 -3.51
C VAL A 22 4.85 -1.82 -4.57
N ASN A 23 5.76 -2.69 -4.16
CA ASN A 23 6.41 -3.65 -5.04
C ASN A 23 6.32 -5.09 -4.49
N PRO A 24 6.67 -6.11 -5.31
CA PRO A 24 6.58 -7.52 -4.91
C PRO A 24 7.37 -7.92 -3.65
N CYS A 25 8.39 -7.16 -3.25
CA CYS A 25 9.17 -7.44 -2.04
C CYS A 25 8.44 -7.01 -0.75
N ASP A 26 7.38 -6.20 -0.85
CA ASP A 26 6.65 -5.66 0.30
C ASP A 26 5.66 -6.65 0.95
N LYS A 27 5.59 -7.90 0.47
CA LYS A 27 4.60 -8.90 0.93
C LYS A 27 4.61 -9.09 2.44
N THR A 28 5.80 -9.16 3.03
CA THR A 28 5.97 -9.34 4.48
C THR A 28 5.56 -8.07 5.25
N CYS A 29 5.94 -6.90 4.74
CA CYS A 29 5.57 -5.61 5.35
C CYS A 29 4.04 -5.41 5.35
N ILE A 30 3.37 -5.71 4.23
CA ILE A 30 1.91 -5.64 4.13
C ILE A 30 1.23 -6.63 5.07
N ALA A 31 1.72 -7.87 5.17
CA ALA A 31 1.16 -8.86 6.09
C ALA A 31 1.26 -8.38 7.56
N ARG A 32 2.42 -7.85 7.96
CA ARG A 32 2.64 -7.31 9.31
C ARG A 32 1.78 -6.09 9.60
N GLY A 33 1.60 -5.20 8.63
CA GLY A 33 0.72 -4.04 8.76
C GLY A 33 -0.74 -4.44 8.88
N PHE A 34 -1.19 -5.39 8.06
CA PHE A 34 -2.54 -5.96 8.16
C PHE A 34 -2.80 -6.56 9.54
N ASP A 35 -1.81 -7.26 10.11
CA ASP A 35 -1.92 -7.88 11.43
C ASP A 35 -2.10 -6.90 12.59
N GLN A 36 -1.79 -5.62 12.40
CA GLN A 36 -2.01 -4.55 13.39
C GLN A 36 -3.38 -3.88 13.25
N LEU A 37 -4.11 -4.14 12.16
CA LEU A 37 -5.45 -3.56 11.97
C LEU A 37 -6.46 -4.18 12.94
N SER A 38 -7.36 -3.35 13.46
CA SER A 38 -8.52 -3.83 14.22
C SER A 38 -9.42 -4.72 13.37
N ALA A 39 -10.19 -5.62 13.99
CA ALA A 39 -11.17 -6.46 13.29
C ALA A 39 -12.18 -5.61 12.48
N ARG A 40 -12.61 -4.47 13.03
CA ARG A 40 -13.48 -3.51 12.35
C ARG A 40 -12.83 -2.94 11.08
N SER A 41 -11.57 -2.51 11.17
CA SER A 41 -10.83 -1.98 10.01
C SER A 41 -10.63 -3.04 8.93
N ARG A 42 -10.38 -4.31 9.31
CA ARG A 42 -10.28 -5.42 8.36
C ARG A 42 -11.61 -5.66 7.65
N HIS A 43 -12.71 -5.70 8.41
CA HIS A 43 -14.04 -5.88 7.85
C HIS A 43 -14.41 -4.77 6.87
N LEU A 44 -14.17 -3.49 7.22
CA LEU A 44 -14.47 -2.36 6.33
C LEU A 44 -13.60 -2.34 5.07
N ARG A 45 -12.36 -2.81 5.14
CA ARG A 45 -11.46 -2.83 3.98
C ARG A 45 -11.81 -3.92 2.97
N PHE A 46 -12.28 -5.06 3.44
CA PHE A 46 -12.46 -6.26 2.62
C PHE A 46 -13.91 -6.74 2.52
N PHE A 47 -14.85 -6.08 3.21
CA PHE A 47 -16.26 -6.46 3.32
C PHE A 47 -16.47 -7.93 3.70
N SER A 48 -15.53 -8.47 4.48
CA SER A 48 -15.46 -9.87 4.88
C SER A 48 -14.61 -10.00 6.15
N PRO A 49 -14.90 -10.96 7.06
CA PRO A 49 -14.15 -11.15 8.30
C PRO A 49 -12.79 -11.84 8.05
N ILE A 50 -11.90 -11.16 7.33
CA ILE A 50 -10.57 -11.67 7.03
C ILE A 50 -9.65 -11.48 8.25
N ASN A 51 -9.21 -12.60 8.84
CA ASN A 51 -8.31 -12.60 9.99
C ASN A 51 -6.82 -12.61 9.59
N LYS A 52 -6.48 -13.22 8.46
CA LYS A 52 -5.12 -13.29 7.90
C LYS A 52 -5.17 -13.15 6.39
N LEU A 53 -4.17 -12.48 5.80
CA LEU A 53 -4.01 -12.45 4.35
C LEU A 53 -3.48 -13.80 3.85
N SER A 54 -4.18 -14.41 2.91
CA SER A 54 -3.71 -15.59 2.19
C SER A 54 -2.47 -15.26 1.33
N PRO A 55 -1.65 -16.26 0.96
CA PRO A 55 -0.54 -16.07 0.02
C PRO A 55 -0.95 -15.40 -1.31
N ALA A 56 -2.13 -15.74 -1.82
CA ALA A 56 -2.68 -15.15 -3.05
C ALA A 56 -3.01 -13.66 -2.86
N GLN A 57 -3.65 -13.29 -1.75
CA GLN A 57 -3.95 -11.88 -1.44
C GLN A 57 -2.68 -11.06 -1.24
N ARG A 58 -1.66 -11.59 -0.56
CA ARG A 58 -0.35 -10.91 -0.41
C ARG A 58 0.30 -10.66 -1.78
N THR A 59 0.21 -11.62 -2.68
CA THR A 59 0.74 -11.48 -4.05
C THR A 59 -0.07 -10.46 -4.85
N TYR A 60 -1.40 -10.51 -4.79
CA TYR A 60 -2.28 -9.56 -5.46
C TYR A 60 -2.01 -8.12 -5.02
N LEU A 61 -1.93 -7.87 -3.71
CA LEU A 61 -1.70 -6.53 -3.14
C LEU A 61 -0.31 -5.94 -3.44
N THR A 62 0.65 -6.76 -3.88
CA THR A 62 2.02 -6.34 -4.19
C THR A 62 2.36 -6.38 -5.67
N LYS A 63 1.50 -6.97 -6.48
CA LYS A 63 1.65 -7.05 -7.93
C LYS A 63 1.11 -5.78 -8.57
N ILE A 64 1.77 -4.66 -8.29
CA ILE A 64 1.53 -3.39 -8.95
C ILE A 64 2.49 -3.27 -10.14
N VAL A 65 1.95 -3.18 -11.35
CA VAL A 65 2.76 -2.92 -12.55
C VAL A 65 2.77 -1.41 -12.74
N SER A 66 3.91 -0.77 -12.53
CA SER A 66 4.04 0.69 -12.62
C SER A 66 3.94 1.26 -14.04
N ALA A 67 3.75 0.42 -15.05
CA ALA A 67 3.72 0.81 -16.44
C ALA A 67 2.31 1.28 -16.84
N HIS A 68 1.99 2.54 -16.48
CA HIS A 68 0.95 3.42 -17.03
C HIS A 68 0.31 4.25 -15.89
N TRP A 69 1.08 5.18 -15.33
CA TRP A 69 0.48 6.45 -14.87
C TRP A 69 1.20 7.53 -15.66
N GLY A 70 0.65 7.83 -16.84
CA GLY A 70 1.00 9.04 -17.54
C GLY A 70 0.73 10.21 -16.60
N VAL A 71 1.77 10.99 -16.35
CA VAL A 71 1.70 12.26 -15.64
C VAL A 71 0.70 13.12 -16.41
N HIS A 72 -0.57 13.14 -15.99
CA HIS A 72 -1.48 14.16 -16.50
C HIS A 72 -0.96 15.49 -15.96
N ALA A 73 -0.60 16.33 -16.93
CA ALA A 73 -0.10 17.69 -16.83
C ALA A 73 -0.83 18.53 -15.76
N PRO A 74 -0.18 19.59 -15.22
CA PRO A 74 -0.74 20.41 -14.16
C PRO A 74 -2.14 20.91 -14.50
N ILE A 75 -3.03 20.84 -13.51
CA ILE A 75 -4.33 21.48 -13.53
C ILE A 75 -4.05 22.99 -13.65
N GLN A 76 -4.49 23.60 -14.77
CA GLN A 76 -4.58 25.05 -14.91
C GLN A 76 -5.64 25.61 -13.97
#